data_AF-A0A7W6W9N8-F1
#
_entry.id   AF-A0A7W6W9N8-F1
#
_cell.length_a   1.000
_cell.length_b   1.000
_cell.length_c   1.000
_cell.angle_alpha   90.00
_cell.angle_beta   90.00
_cell.angle_gamma   90.00
#
_symmetry.space_group_name_H-M   'P 1'
#
loop_
_entity.id
_entity.type
_entity.pdbx_description
1 polymer ?
#
loop_
_entity_poly.entity_id
_entity_poly.type
_entity_poly.pdbx_seq_one_letter_code
_entity_poly.pdbx_strand_id
1 'polypeptide(L)'
;MSAPSVLPPSGGPLQDPPPTDHDRTARSMVIAVHSLYLAAIPIPLVPLLVGVALAYMARGASAAPWRGHLDQAIATSWICALLFLIGVPLLPFFLLGVIPMTLAVVLLVFRATRGLLRALSWQGV
;
A
#
# COMPACT_ATOMS: atom_id res chain seq x y z
N MET A 1 25.23 -13.99 50.61
CA MET A 1 25.57 -14.81 49.42
C MET A 1 25.07 -14.07 48.20
N SER A 2 25.95 -13.35 47.50
CA SER A 2 25.61 -12.52 46.35
C SER A 2 25.66 -13.38 45.07
N ALA A 3 24.59 -13.39 44.29
CA ALA A 3 24.50 -14.16 43.06
C ALA A 3 25.50 -13.65 41.99
N PRO A 4 26.10 -14.54 41.17
CA PRO A 4 27.00 -14.13 40.11
C PRO A 4 26.23 -13.40 39.00
N SER A 5 26.62 -12.15 38.75
CA SER A 5 26.11 -11.32 37.67
C SER A 5 26.52 -11.91 36.31
N VAL A 6 25.60 -12.62 35.66
CA VAL A 6 25.78 -13.08 34.29
C VAL A 6 25.68 -11.86 33.37
N LEU A 7 26.83 -11.43 32.83
CA LEU A 7 26.89 -10.41 31.79
C LEU A 7 26.17 -10.92 30.52
N PRO A 8 25.28 -10.12 29.90
CA PRO A 8 24.74 -10.47 28.59
C PRO A 8 25.86 -10.48 27.54
N PRO A 9 25.84 -11.42 26.58
CA PRO A 9 26.87 -11.52 25.54
C PRO A 9 26.92 -10.24 24.69
N SER A 10 28.12 -9.71 24.56
CA SER A 10 28.48 -8.49 23.85
C SER A 10 28.08 -8.55 22.37
N GLY A 11 27.54 -7.44 21.89
CA GLY A 11 26.97 -7.28 20.54
C GLY A 11 27.86 -7.75 19.39
N GLY A 12 27.37 -8.76 18.66
CA GLY A 12 27.59 -8.84 17.22
C GLY A 12 26.70 -7.81 16.50
N PRO A 13 26.98 -7.46 15.23
CA PRO A 13 26.05 -6.64 14.44
C PRO A 13 24.67 -7.27 14.53
N LEU A 14 23.64 -6.46 14.81
CA LEU A 14 22.24 -6.90 14.84
C LEU A 14 21.94 -7.55 13.49
N GLN A 15 22.08 -8.87 13.41
CA GLN A 15 21.64 -9.64 12.26
C GLN A 15 20.12 -9.66 12.38
N ASP A 16 19.46 -8.91 11.50
CA ASP A 16 18.01 -8.94 11.44
C ASP A 16 17.55 -10.39 11.30
N PRO A 17 16.54 -10.81 12.08
CA PRO A 17 16.08 -12.19 12.07
C PRO A 17 15.68 -12.59 10.63
N PRO A 18 15.98 -13.83 10.21
CA PRO A 18 15.71 -14.27 8.85
C PRO A 18 14.21 -14.08 8.50
N PRO A 19 13.88 -13.61 7.29
CA PRO A 19 12.49 -13.32 6.91
C PRO A 19 11.58 -14.51 7.14
N THR A 20 10.54 -14.27 7.94
CA THR A 20 9.54 -15.28 8.30
C THR A 20 8.60 -15.57 7.12
N ASP A 21 7.85 -16.67 7.18
CA ASP A 21 6.86 -17.00 6.14
C ASP A 21 5.73 -15.95 6.07
N HIS A 22 5.45 -15.28 7.19
CA HIS A 22 4.54 -14.14 7.24
C HIS A 22 5.07 -12.95 6.41
N ASP A 23 6.37 -12.65 6.47
CA ASP A 23 6.98 -11.55 5.70
C ASP A 23 6.93 -11.83 4.19
N ARG A 24 7.13 -13.10 3.79
CA ARG A 24 7.03 -13.53 2.39
C ARG A 24 5.61 -13.40 1.87
N THR A 25 4.62 -13.76 2.69
CA THR A 25 3.19 -13.66 2.36
C THR A 25 2.74 -12.20 2.27
N ALA A 26 3.20 -11.35 3.19
CA ALA A 26 2.92 -9.92 3.13
C ALA A 26 3.49 -9.29 1.86
N ARG A 27 4.74 -9.66 1.49
CA ARG A 27 5.38 -9.18 0.26
C ARG A 27 4.60 -9.59 -0.99
N SER A 28 4.14 -10.84 -1.08
CA SER A 28 3.37 -11.31 -2.25
C SER A 28 2.01 -10.63 -2.36
N MET A 29 1.31 -10.39 -1.24
CA MET A 29 0.08 -9.60 -1.22
C MET A 29 0.29 -8.16 -1.68
N VAL A 30 1.36 -7.51 -1.22
CA VAL A 30 1.68 -6.14 -1.64
C VAL A 30 1.91 -6.07 -3.14
N ILE A 31 2.66 -7.03 -3.71
CA ILE A 31 2.89 -7.11 -5.15
C ILE A 31 1.55 -7.30 -5.88
N ALA A 32 0.73 -8.26 -5.46
CA ALA A 32 -0.56 -8.55 -6.09
C ALA A 32 -1.49 -7.31 -6.12
N VAL A 33 -1.60 -6.58 -5.00
CA VAL A 33 -2.42 -5.35 -4.91
C VAL A 33 -1.96 -4.30 -5.93
N HIS A 34 -0.64 -4.07 -6.02
CA HIS A 34 -0.11 -3.03 -6.90
C HIS A 34 -0.18 -3.44 -8.37
N SER A 35 0.06 -4.71 -8.69
CA SER A 35 -0.14 -5.24 -10.05
C SER A 35 -1.59 -5.07 -10.50
N LEU A 36 -2.54 -5.31 -9.59
CA LEU A 36 -3.96 -5.16 -9.88
C LEU A 36 -4.34 -3.69 -10.09
N TYR A 37 -3.77 -2.76 -9.32
CA TYR A 37 -3.91 -1.32 -9.56
C TYR A 37 -3.35 -0.86 -10.92
N LEU A 38 -2.27 -1.45 -11.41
CA LEU A 38 -1.82 -1.19 -12.78
C LEU A 38 -2.78 -1.78 -13.82
N ALA A 39 -3.34 -2.96 -13.56
CA ALA A 39 -4.36 -3.57 -14.41
C ALA A 39 -5.70 -2.79 -14.41
N ALA A 40 -5.88 -1.82 -13.51
CA ALA A 40 -7.02 -0.88 -13.47
C ALA A 40 -7.06 0.12 -14.60
N ILE A 41 -5.93 0.41 -15.21
CA ILE A 41 -5.79 1.51 -16.18
C ILE A 41 -6.84 1.43 -17.31
N PRO A 42 -7.17 0.25 -17.90
CA PRO A 42 -8.25 0.16 -18.90
C PRO A 42 -9.68 0.12 -18.31
N ILE A 43 -9.87 -0.28 -17.04
CA ILE A 43 -11.18 -0.38 -16.36
C ILE A 43 -11.03 0.22 -14.95
N PRO A 44 -11.05 1.55 -14.79
CA PRO A 44 -10.52 2.23 -13.61
C PRO A 44 -11.29 1.95 -12.32
N LEU A 45 -12.55 1.49 -12.41
CA LEU A 45 -13.39 1.29 -11.24
C LEU A 45 -13.10 -0.04 -10.54
N VAL A 46 -12.91 -1.13 -11.30
CA VAL A 46 -12.90 -2.49 -10.74
C VAL A 46 -11.65 -2.72 -9.88
N PRO A 47 -10.43 -2.42 -10.32
CA PRO A 47 -9.27 -2.75 -9.49
C PRO A 47 -9.05 -1.78 -8.35
N LEU A 48 -9.60 -0.56 -8.44
CA LEU A 48 -9.67 0.41 -7.35
C LEU A 48 -10.53 -0.13 -6.20
N LEU A 49 -11.65 -0.77 -6.54
CA LEU A 49 -12.48 -1.49 -5.57
C LEU A 49 -11.77 -2.73 -4.99
N VAL A 50 -11.06 -3.50 -5.82
CA VAL A 50 -10.35 -4.69 -5.31
C VAL A 50 -9.20 -4.30 -4.38
N GLY A 51 -8.39 -3.30 -4.71
CA GLY A 51 -7.30 -2.91 -3.82
C GLY A 51 -7.76 -2.17 -2.57
N VAL A 52 -8.90 -1.46 -2.58
CA VAL A 52 -9.48 -0.96 -1.33
C VAL A 52 -9.96 -2.11 -0.44
N ALA A 53 -10.58 -3.13 -1.03
CA ALA A 53 -11.00 -4.33 -0.29
C ALA A 53 -9.79 -5.04 0.34
N LEU A 54 -8.71 -5.23 -0.42
CA LEU A 54 -7.45 -5.81 0.09
C LEU A 54 -6.82 -4.94 1.18
N ALA A 55 -6.87 -3.61 1.07
CA ALA A 55 -6.38 -2.71 2.10
C ALA A 55 -7.18 -2.82 3.40
N TYR A 56 -8.51 -2.91 3.33
CA TYR A 56 -9.36 -3.14 4.50
C TYR A 56 -9.10 -4.49 5.17
N MET A 57 -8.93 -5.56 4.37
CA MET A 57 -8.57 -6.89 4.90
C MET A 57 -7.21 -6.86 5.59
N ALA A 58 -6.20 -6.26 4.95
CA ALA A 58 -4.85 -6.14 5.51
C ALA A 58 -4.81 -5.25 6.76
N ARG A 59 -5.69 -4.24 6.86
CA ARG A 59 -5.76 -3.31 8.00
C ARG A 59 -6.15 -4.01 9.29
N GLY A 60 -7.03 -5.00 9.22
CA GLY A 60 -7.45 -5.78 10.39
C GLY A 60 -6.30 -6.59 11.00
N ALA A 61 -5.41 -7.11 10.15
CA ALA A 61 -4.34 -8.03 10.53
C ALA A 61 -2.98 -7.36 10.82
N SER A 62 -2.85 -6.05 10.63
CA SER A 62 -1.54 -5.36 10.64
C SER A 62 -1.22 -4.63 11.95
N ALA A 63 0.06 -4.61 12.31
CA ALA A 63 0.62 -3.90 13.46
C ALA A 63 0.63 -2.37 13.27
N ALA A 64 0.81 -1.62 14.37
CA ALA A 64 0.68 -0.16 14.41
C ALA A 64 1.45 0.63 13.32
N PRO A 65 2.68 0.27 12.91
CA PRO A 65 3.41 1.00 11.87
C PRO A 65 2.74 0.91 10.49
N TRP A 66 2.09 -0.23 10.21
CA TRP A 66 1.50 -0.54 8.91
C TRP A 66 0.07 -0.02 8.77
N ARG A 67 -0.65 0.15 9.89
CA ARG A 67 -2.04 0.66 9.89
C ARG A 67 -2.16 2.05 9.28
N GLY A 68 -1.26 2.97 9.62
CA GLY A 68 -1.27 4.33 9.06
C GLY A 68 -1.07 4.35 7.54
N HIS A 69 -0.27 3.42 7.02
CA HIS A 69 -0.06 3.27 5.58
C HIS A 69 -1.31 2.73 4.87
N LEU A 70 -2.00 1.77 5.49
CA LEU A 70 -3.23 1.21 4.96
C LEU A 70 -4.39 2.22 5.04
N ASP A 71 -4.47 3.02 6.10
CA ASP A 71 -5.42 4.13 6.20
C ASP A 71 -5.23 5.15 5.07
N GLN A 72 -3.99 5.49 4.76
CA GLN A 72 -3.67 6.39 3.65
C GLN A 72 -4.00 5.78 2.28
N ALA A 73 -3.80 4.46 2.11
CA ALA A 73 -4.18 3.74 0.90
C ALA A 73 -5.71 3.70 0.71
N ILE A 74 -6.45 3.44 1.78
CA ILE A 74 -7.93 3.45 1.80
C ILE A 74 -8.45 4.84 1.42
N ALA A 75 -7.93 5.91 2.05
CA ALA A 75 -8.35 7.28 1.75
C ALA A 75 -8.06 7.67 0.28
N THR A 76 -6.90 7.29 -0.23
CA THR A 76 -6.52 7.58 -1.64
C THR A 76 -7.44 6.86 -2.62
N SER A 77 -7.84 5.63 -2.29
CA SER A 77 -8.76 4.84 -3.10
C SER A 77 -10.12 5.56 -3.23
N TRP A 78 -10.68 6.05 -2.11
CA TRP A 78 -11.92 6.81 -2.13
C TRP A 78 -11.80 8.13 -2.90
N ILE A 79 -10.68 8.85 -2.79
CA ILE A 79 -10.43 10.08 -3.57
C ILE A 79 -10.43 9.77 -5.07
N CYS A 80 -9.71 8.73 -5.49
CA CYS A 80 -9.66 8.37 -6.91
C CYS A 80 -11.03 7.89 -7.41
N ALA A 81 -11.76 7.10 -6.62
CA ALA A 81 -13.11 6.68 -6.93
C ALA A 81 -14.06 7.87 -7.13
N LEU A 82 -14.00 8.89 -6.25
CA LEU A 82 -14.79 10.11 -6.39
C LEU A 82 -14.40 10.91 -7.63
N LEU A 83 -13.11 11.06 -7.92
CA LEU A 83 -12.63 11.77 -9.11
C LEU A 83 -13.07 11.07 -10.41
N PHE A 84 -13.09 9.74 -10.45
CA PHE A 84 -13.64 9.00 -11.58
C PHE A 84 -15.17 9.10 -11.64
N LEU A 85 -15.86 9.00 -10.51
CA LEU A 85 -17.32 9.13 -10.43
C LEU A 85 -17.80 10.51 -10.90
N ILE A 86 -17.02 11.56 -10.66
CA ILE A 86 -17.28 12.91 -11.15
C ILE A 86 -16.79 13.05 -12.60
N GLY A 87 -15.60 12.57 -12.94
CA GLY A 87 -15.02 12.75 -14.26
C GLY A 87 -15.78 12.06 -15.39
N VAL A 88 -16.25 10.82 -15.18
CA VAL A 88 -16.98 10.04 -16.19
C VAL A 88 -18.24 10.76 -16.70
N PRO A 89 -19.17 11.26 -15.86
CA PRO A 89 -20.33 12.00 -16.35
C PRO A 89 -20.00 13.37 -16.93
N LEU A 90 -18.80 13.93 -16.64
CA LEU A 90 -18.33 15.20 -17.24
C LEU A 90 -17.67 15.02 -18.62
N LEU A 91 -17.31 13.80 -19.05
CA LEU A 91 -16.73 13.56 -20.38
C LEU A 91 -17.58 14.09 -21.56
N PRO A 92 -18.91 13.89 -21.63
CA PRO A 92 -19.71 14.37 -22.76
C PRO A 92 -19.73 15.91 -22.86
N PHE A 93 -19.40 16.63 -21.79
CA PHE A 93 -19.34 18.09 -21.76
C PHE A 93 -17.95 18.58 -22.18
N PHE A 94 -17.65 18.54 -23.48
CA PHE A 94 -16.36 19.01 -24.04
C PHE A 94 -15.12 18.34 -23.43
N LEU A 95 -15.20 17.06 -23.07
CA LEU A 95 -14.10 16.33 -22.43
C LEU A 95 -13.65 16.94 -21.09
N LEU A 96 -14.49 17.74 -20.43
CA LEU A 96 -14.15 18.39 -19.15
C LEU A 96 -13.83 17.34 -18.05
N GLY A 97 -14.39 16.14 -18.18
CA GLY A 97 -14.09 14.96 -17.36
C GLY A 97 -12.64 14.49 -17.39
N VAL A 98 -11.86 14.87 -18.41
CA VAL A 98 -10.44 14.49 -18.54
C VAL A 98 -9.60 15.07 -17.41
N ILE A 99 -9.93 16.27 -16.92
CA ILE A 99 -9.17 16.94 -15.84
C ILE A 99 -9.21 16.13 -14.53
N PRO A 100 -10.39 15.83 -13.94
CA PRO A 100 -10.45 15.04 -12.71
C PRO A 100 -9.93 13.60 -12.90
N MET A 101 -10.13 13.00 -14.08
CA MET A 101 -9.61 11.65 -14.36
C MET A 101 -8.08 11.63 -14.47
N THR A 102 -7.47 12.63 -15.09
CA THR A 102 -6.01 12.76 -15.15
C THR A 102 -5.44 12.95 -13.75
N LEU A 103 -6.07 13.80 -12.93
CA LEU A 103 -5.67 13.98 -11.54
C LEU A 103 -5.77 12.66 -10.74
N ALA A 104 -6.83 11.88 -10.95
CA ALA A 104 -7.00 10.57 -10.32
C ALA A 104 -5.87 9.61 -10.71
N VAL A 105 -5.54 9.53 -12.00
CA VAL A 105 -4.46 8.67 -12.51
C VAL A 105 -3.11 9.09 -11.93
N VAL A 106 -2.79 10.39 -11.95
CA VAL A 106 -1.52 10.91 -11.41
C VAL A 106 -1.40 10.60 -9.92
N LEU A 107 -2.46 10.84 -9.14
CA LEU A 107 -2.48 10.53 -7.71
C LEU A 107 -2.31 9.03 -7.45
N LEU A 108 -3.02 8.19 -8.21
CA LEU A 108 -2.95 6.74 -8.10
C LEU A 108 -1.53 6.25 -8.41
N VAL A 109 -0.94 6.67 -9.54
CA VAL A 109 0.41 6.24 -9.96
C VAL A 109 1.46 6.70 -8.96
N PHE A 110 1.47 7.97 -8.58
CA PHE A 110 2.44 8.52 -7.61
C PHE A 110 2.40 7.80 -6.27
N ARG A 111 1.20 7.52 -5.75
CA ARG A 111 1.06 6.82 -4.47
C ARG A 111 1.34 5.33 -4.57
N ALA A 112 0.91 4.67 -5.65
CA ALA A 112 1.23 3.27 -5.92
C ALA A 112 2.74 3.06 -6.05
N THR A 113 3.44 3.92 -6.79
CA THR A 113 4.92 3.82 -6.88
C THR A 113 5.59 4.06 -5.54
N ARG A 114 5.18 5.06 -4.75
CA ARG A 114 5.78 5.28 -3.41
C ARG A 114 5.47 4.15 -2.43
N GLY A 115 4.28 3.58 -2.48
CA GLY A 115 3.89 2.42 -1.68
C GLY A 115 4.73 1.20 -2.04
N LEU A 116 4.81 0.89 -3.34
CA LEU A 116 5.58 -0.23 -3.86
C LEU A 116 7.08 -0.07 -3.62
N LEU A 117 7.65 1.11 -3.90
CA LEU A 117 9.07 1.38 -3.67
C LEU A 117 9.43 1.28 -2.18
N ARG A 118 8.58 1.76 -1.26
CA ARG A 118 8.83 1.62 0.19
C ARG A 118 8.67 0.21 0.70
N ALA A 119 7.74 -0.57 0.13
CA ALA A 119 7.61 -1.98 0.45
C ALA A 119 8.79 -2.80 -0.09
N LEU A 120 9.30 -2.45 -1.27
CA LEU A 120 10.48 -3.07 -1.86
C LEU A 120 11.78 -2.66 -1.16
N SER A 121 11.85 -1.41 -0.67
CA SER A 121 12.98 -0.90 0.11
C SER A 121 12.87 -1.21 1.60
N TRP A 122 11.83 -1.93 2.04
CA TRP A 122 11.73 -2.38 3.41
C TRP A 122 12.76 -3.49 3.63
N GLN A 123 13.85 -3.14 4.32
CA GLN A 123 14.99 -4.04 4.60
C GLN A 123 14.85 -4.76 5.95
N GLY A 124 13.70 -4.68 6.63
CA GLY A 124 13.47 -5.44 7.85
C GLY A 124 14.36 -5.06 9.04
N VAL A 125 14.60 -3.76 9.24
CA VAL A 125 15.27 -3.20 10.42
C VAL A 125 14.24 -2.62 11.39
#